data_AF-A0A845DKT1-F1
#
_entry.id   AF-A0A845DKT1-F1
#
_cell.length_a   1.000
_cell.length_b   1.000
_cell.length_c   1.000
_cell.angle_alpha   90.00
_cell.angle_beta   90.00
_cell.angle_gamma   90.00
#
_symmetry.space_group_name_H-M   'P 1'
#
loop_
_entity.id
_entity.type
_entity.pdbx_description
1 polymer ?
#
loop_
_entity_poly.entity_id
_entity_poly.type
_entity_poly.pdbx_seq_one_letter_code
_entity_poly.pdbx_strand_id
1 'polypeptide(L)'
;MTQPTRIGIVGCGSVMQRPYMRLIQPMRATGTVDVTIACDVREAVRPVVQDRLGIERFTTDYEEVIDSDVDVVMVLTSMREHGPITRAALAAGKHVLVEKPMAVTLEEAAEIVEMARSSPGLLVCAPHVALSNTYQTMWRHIHRGDIGKVLMARARYGHAGPDWRPWF
;
A
#
# COMPACT_ATOMS: atom_id res chain seq x y z
N MET A 1 -10.09 -15.16 18.87
CA MET A 1 -9.94 -13.91 18.10
C MET A 1 -8.51 -13.90 17.58
N THR A 2 -8.30 -13.74 16.27
CA THR A 2 -6.95 -13.62 15.69
C THR A 2 -6.29 -12.35 16.21
N GLN A 3 -4.98 -12.39 16.47
CA GLN A 3 -4.22 -11.18 16.82
C GLN A 3 -4.36 -10.13 15.71
N PRO A 4 -4.42 -8.82 16.02
CA PRO A 4 -4.46 -7.77 15.01
C PRO A 4 -3.23 -7.83 14.11
N THR A 5 -3.40 -7.62 12.80
CA THR A 5 -2.26 -7.50 11.88
C THR A 5 -1.51 -6.20 12.15
N ARG A 6 -0.21 -6.30 12.43
CA ARG A 6 0.64 -5.16 12.77
C ARG A 6 1.19 -4.51 11.51
N ILE A 7 1.00 -3.21 11.41
CA ILE A 7 1.30 -2.41 10.24
C ILE A 7 2.41 -1.42 10.56
N GLY A 8 3.46 -1.44 9.74
CA GLY A 8 4.47 -0.40 9.63
C GLY A 8 4.19 0.47 8.41
N ILE A 9 4.30 1.80 8.56
CA ILE A 9 4.01 2.74 7.48
C ILE A 9 5.28 3.46 7.07
N VAL A 10 5.58 3.49 5.78
CA VAL A 10 6.70 4.24 5.21
C VAL A 10 6.15 5.27 4.24
N GLY A 11 6.31 6.55 4.58
CA GLY A 11 5.71 7.69 3.87
C GLY A 11 4.41 8.16 4.53
N CYS A 12 4.45 9.33 5.17
CA CYS A 12 3.30 9.92 5.85
C CYS A 12 2.78 11.18 5.11
N GLY A 13 2.84 11.14 3.78
CA GLY A 13 2.39 12.19 2.88
C GLY A 13 0.86 12.30 2.76
N SER A 14 0.40 13.04 1.75
CA SER A 14 -1.03 13.25 1.49
C SER A 14 -1.80 11.96 1.24
N VAL A 15 -1.16 10.97 0.62
CA VAL A 15 -1.74 9.65 0.34
C VAL A 15 -2.00 8.89 1.64
N MET A 16 -1.03 8.85 2.55
CA MET A 16 -1.25 8.25 3.86
C MET A 16 -2.34 9.01 4.65
N GLN A 17 -2.19 10.33 4.75
CA GLN A 17 -3.02 11.18 5.59
C GLN A 17 -4.48 11.35 5.11
N ARG A 18 -4.80 11.03 3.85
CA ARG A 18 -6.15 11.20 3.30
C ARG A 18 -6.81 9.84 3.00
N PRO A 19 -6.55 9.15 1.88
CA PRO A 19 -7.26 7.91 1.57
C PRO A 19 -6.95 6.78 2.55
N TYR A 20 -5.68 6.52 2.88
CA TYR A 20 -5.34 5.36 3.73
C TYR A 20 -5.80 5.53 5.17
N MET A 21 -5.72 6.74 5.74
CA MET A 21 -6.26 7.00 7.08
C MET A 21 -7.74 6.61 7.20
N ARG A 22 -8.55 6.89 6.16
CA ARG A 22 -9.98 6.55 6.12
C ARG A 22 -10.24 5.04 6.03
N LEU A 23 -9.28 4.28 5.53
CA LEU A 23 -9.35 2.82 5.46
C LEU A 23 -8.86 2.18 6.77
N ILE A 24 -7.76 2.68 7.33
CA ILE A 24 -7.10 2.10 8.50
C ILE A 24 -7.90 2.35 9.79
N GLN A 25 -8.46 3.55 9.99
CA GLN A 25 -9.15 3.89 11.24
C GLN A 25 -10.30 2.93 11.60
N PRO A 26 -11.24 2.59 10.70
CA PRO A 26 -12.27 1.60 10.99
C PRO A 26 -11.72 0.20 11.26
N MET A 27 -10.66 -0.21 10.55
CA MET A 27 -10.02 -1.52 10.76
C MET A 27 -9.33 -1.60 12.12
N ARG A 28 -8.76 -0.49 12.61
CA ARG A 28 -8.19 -0.40 13.96
C ARG A 28 -9.27 -0.43 15.04
N ALA A 29 -10.37 0.31 14.85
CA ALA A 29 -11.48 0.33 15.78
C ALA A 29 -12.14 -1.04 15.98
N THR A 30 -12.08 -1.91 14.97
CA THR A 30 -12.57 -3.30 15.03
C THR A 30 -11.52 -4.30 15.52
N GLY A 31 -10.29 -3.84 15.83
CA GLY A 31 -9.18 -4.71 16.23
C GLY A 31 -8.63 -5.60 15.12
N THR A 32 -8.94 -5.30 13.85
CA THR A 32 -8.46 -6.08 12.70
C THR A 32 -6.99 -5.80 12.41
N VAL A 33 -6.57 -4.55 12.57
CA VAL A 33 -5.19 -4.11 12.35
C VAL A 33 -4.73 -3.23 13.50
N ASP A 34 -3.42 -3.17 13.72
CA ASP A 34 -2.79 -2.20 14.59
C ASP A 34 -1.61 -1.55 13.87
N VAL A 35 -1.51 -0.22 13.93
CA VAL A 35 -0.36 0.49 13.35
C VAL A 35 0.64 0.68 14.46
N THR A 36 1.83 0.12 14.34
CA THR A 36 2.79 0.05 15.46
C THR A 36 3.97 1.00 15.29
N ILE A 37 4.27 1.42 14.05
CA ILE A 37 5.34 2.37 13.73
C ILE A 37 5.03 3.10 12.40
N ALA A 38 5.43 4.37 12.31
CA ALA A 38 5.38 5.14 11.08
C ALA A 38 6.71 5.82 10.77
N CYS A 39 6.99 6.03 9.49
CA CYS A 39 8.19 6.67 8.99
C CYS A 39 7.86 7.75 7.95
N ASP A 40 8.55 8.89 8.02
CA ASP A 40 8.63 9.89 6.95
C ASP A 40 9.97 10.62 7.07
N VAL A 41 10.62 10.91 5.95
CA VAL A 41 11.87 11.68 5.93
C VAL A 41 11.71 13.09 6.49
N ARG A 42 10.48 13.62 6.55
CA ARG A 42 10.17 14.93 7.14
C ARG A 42 9.75 14.76 8.58
N GLU A 43 10.70 14.93 9.49
CA GLU A 43 10.46 14.93 10.93
C GLU A 43 9.28 15.82 11.38
N ALA A 44 9.06 16.95 10.69
CA ALA A 44 7.98 17.89 10.99
C ALA A 44 6.56 17.29 10.90
N VAL A 45 6.36 16.14 10.25
CA VAL A 45 5.03 15.49 10.21
C VAL A 45 4.74 14.63 11.44
N ARG A 46 5.76 14.32 12.26
CA ARG A 46 5.67 13.42 13.42
C ARG A 46 4.48 13.75 14.33
N PRO A 47 4.26 14.99 14.81
CA PRO A 47 3.19 15.25 15.78
C PRO A 47 1.80 14.96 15.20
N VAL A 48 1.58 15.32 13.93
CA VAL A 48 0.30 15.08 13.23
C VAL A 48 0.08 13.59 12.99
N VAL A 49 1.14 12.84 12.68
CA VAL A 49 1.06 11.39 12.44
C VAL A 49 0.78 10.65 13.74
N GLN A 50 1.53 10.95 14.81
CA GLN A 50 1.35 10.35 16.12
C GLN A 50 -0.05 10.61 16.68
N ASP A 51 -0.56 11.85 16.56
CA ASP A 51 -1.93 12.19 16.98
C ASP A 51 -2.99 11.42 16.18
N ARG A 52 -2.93 11.47 14.84
CA ARG A 52 -3.96 10.87 13.99
C ARG A 52 -3.96 9.35 13.98
N LEU A 53 -2.80 8.73 14.20
CA LEU A 53 -2.65 7.28 14.32
C LEU A 53 -2.69 6.82 15.77
N GLY A 54 -2.59 7.70 16.77
CA GLY A 54 -2.46 7.28 18.17
C GLY A 54 -1.31 6.30 18.38
N ILE A 55 -0.13 6.62 17.83
CA ILE A 55 1.09 5.82 17.95
C ILE A 55 2.21 6.65 18.55
N GLU A 56 3.10 6.03 19.33
CA GLU A 56 4.28 6.70 19.89
C GLU A 56 5.50 6.54 18.97
N ARG A 57 5.64 5.38 18.33
CA ARG A 57 6.82 5.06 17.52
C ARG A 57 6.74 5.76 16.16
N PHE A 58 7.69 6.65 15.93
CA PHE A 58 7.93 7.28 14.65
C PHE A 58 9.43 7.38 14.41
N THR A 59 9.85 7.23 13.16
CA THR A 59 11.25 7.29 12.73
C THR A 59 11.39 8.07 11.43
N THR A 60 12.61 8.48 11.11
CA THR A 60 12.98 9.04 9.80
C THR A 60 13.68 8.03 8.91
N ASP A 61 13.91 6.82 9.40
CA ASP A 61 14.56 5.72 8.69
C ASP A 61 13.58 4.57 8.43
N TYR A 62 13.42 4.19 7.16
CA TYR A 62 12.49 3.13 6.79
C TYR A 62 13.02 1.75 7.15
N GLU A 63 14.33 1.56 7.31
CA GLU A 63 14.92 0.29 7.70
C GLU A 63 14.47 -0.10 9.12
N GLU A 64 14.37 0.88 10.03
CA GLU A 64 13.80 0.66 11.37
C GLU A 64 12.34 0.19 11.35
N VAL A 65 11.56 0.55 10.32
CA VAL A 65 10.20 0.02 10.13
C VAL A 65 10.27 -1.44 9.68
N ILE A 66 11.14 -1.78 8.75
CA ILE A 66 11.32 -3.14 8.22
C ILE A 66 11.82 -4.08 9.32
N ASP A 67 12.78 -3.64 10.13
CA ASP A 67 13.38 -4.43 11.22
C ASP A 67 12.46 -4.54 12.43
N SER A 68 11.42 -3.71 12.50
CA SER A 68 10.44 -3.78 13.58
C SER A 68 9.54 -5.02 13.48
N ASP A 69 8.86 -5.30 14.59
CA ASP A 69 7.92 -6.40 14.72
C ASP A 69 6.55 -6.06 14.08
N VAL A 70 6.57 -5.82 12.77
CA VAL A 70 5.42 -5.61 11.89
C VAL A 70 5.22 -6.81 10.98
N ASP A 71 3.96 -7.07 10.62
CA ASP A 71 3.58 -8.12 9.69
C ASP A 71 3.49 -7.57 8.26
N VAL A 72 3.01 -6.32 8.12
CA VAL A 72 2.82 -5.63 6.84
C VAL A 72 3.56 -4.30 6.83
N VAL A 73 4.33 -4.03 5.76
CA VAL A 73 4.91 -2.73 5.46
C VAL A 73 4.07 -2.05 4.37
N MET A 74 3.53 -0.87 4.67
CA MET A 74 2.82 -0.01 3.72
C MET A 74 3.78 1.04 3.15
N VAL A 75 4.12 0.92 1.87
CA VAL A 75 5.04 1.80 1.16
C VAL A 75 4.23 2.86 0.41
N LEU A 76 4.17 4.06 0.99
CA LEU A 76 3.36 5.22 0.58
C LEU A 76 4.23 6.46 0.31
N THR A 77 5.45 6.24 -0.17
CA THR A 77 6.48 7.26 -0.40
C THR A 77 6.34 7.94 -1.77
N SER A 78 7.38 8.65 -2.22
CA SER A 78 7.47 9.08 -3.62
C SER A 78 7.75 7.88 -4.53
N MET A 79 7.39 8.01 -5.81
CA MET A 79 7.40 6.89 -6.77
C MET A 79 8.77 6.23 -6.94
N ARG A 80 9.86 7.00 -6.83
CA ARG A 80 11.24 6.49 -6.98
C ARG A 80 11.66 5.59 -5.82
N GLU A 81 11.05 5.78 -4.65
CA GLU A 81 11.39 5.04 -3.43
C GLU A 81 10.58 3.75 -3.29
N HIS A 82 9.47 3.59 -4.04
CA HIS A 82 8.61 2.43 -3.92
C HIS A 82 9.36 1.11 -4.16
N GLY A 83 10.14 1.05 -5.24
CA GLY A 83 10.83 -0.18 -5.64
C GLY A 83 11.89 -0.65 -4.64
N PRO A 84 12.88 0.20 -4.28
CA PRO A 84 13.90 -0.14 -3.30
C PRO A 84 13.32 -0.59 -1.95
N ILE A 85 12.36 0.18 -1.40
CA ILE A 85 11.76 -0.13 -0.08
C ILE A 85 10.94 -1.43 -0.15
N THR A 86 10.21 -1.65 -1.25
CA THR A 86 9.43 -2.89 -1.46
C THR A 86 10.34 -4.12 -1.50
N ARG A 87 11.46 -4.05 -2.22
CA ARG A 87 12.43 -5.15 -2.26
C ARG A 87 13.03 -5.43 -0.89
N ALA A 88 13.43 -4.39 -0.16
CA ALA A 88 13.98 -4.52 1.18
C ALA A 88 12.98 -5.20 2.14
N ALA A 89 11.71 -4.77 2.12
CA ALA A 89 10.67 -5.35 2.97
C ALA A 89 10.33 -6.81 2.60
N LEU A 90 10.26 -7.14 1.31
CA LEU A 90 10.04 -8.52 0.85
C LEU A 90 11.23 -9.43 1.19
N ALA A 91 12.46 -8.93 1.11
CA ALA A 91 13.67 -9.65 1.49
C ALA A 91 13.72 -9.94 3.00
N ALA A 92 13.18 -9.03 3.83
CA ALA A 92 12.96 -9.25 5.26
C ALA A 92 11.74 -10.15 5.58
N GLY A 93 11.07 -10.68 4.56
CA GLY A 93 9.93 -11.58 4.70
C GLY A 93 8.62 -10.91 5.15
N LYS A 94 8.53 -9.58 5.04
CA LYS A 94 7.31 -8.84 5.38
C LYS A 94 6.28 -8.92 4.27
N HIS A 95 5.00 -8.88 4.62
CA HIS A 95 3.97 -8.56 3.62
C HIS A 95 4.14 -7.09 3.21
N VAL A 96 3.91 -6.77 1.94
CA VAL A 96 4.08 -5.42 1.41
C VAL A 96 2.83 -4.96 0.69
N LEU A 97 2.34 -3.79 1.08
CA LEU A 97 1.39 -3.00 0.30
C LEU A 97 2.13 -1.79 -0.26
N VAL A 98 2.29 -1.70 -1.58
CA VAL A 98 3.01 -0.61 -2.25
C VAL A 98 2.05 0.26 -3.06
N GLU A 99 2.22 1.59 -2.96
CA GLU A 99 1.45 2.55 -3.75
C GLU A 99 1.85 2.56 -5.24
N LYS A 100 0.97 3.12 -6.08
CA LYS A 100 1.18 3.13 -7.53
C LYS A 100 2.05 4.31 -7.97
N PRO A 101 2.88 4.13 -9.01
CA PRO A 101 3.29 2.84 -9.57
C PRO A 101 4.23 2.10 -8.61
N MET A 102 4.22 0.76 -8.55
CA MET A 102 5.09 0.02 -7.62
C MET A 102 6.60 0.20 -7.89
N ALA A 103 6.96 0.59 -9.12
CA ALA A 103 8.31 0.86 -9.57
C ALA A 103 8.27 1.89 -10.70
N VAL A 104 9.42 2.51 -11.01
CA VAL A 104 9.51 3.51 -12.08
C VAL A 104 9.94 2.93 -13.43
N THR A 105 10.41 1.69 -13.47
CA THR A 105 10.71 0.95 -14.70
C THR A 105 10.02 -0.41 -14.72
N LEU A 106 9.85 -0.99 -15.93
CA LEU A 106 9.24 -2.31 -16.08
C LEU A 106 10.15 -3.41 -15.55
N GLU A 107 11.46 -3.25 -15.75
CA GLU A 107 12.49 -4.17 -15.28
C GLU A 107 12.46 -4.25 -13.75
N GLU A 108 12.44 -3.11 -13.07
CA GLU A 108 12.35 -3.03 -11.62
C GLU A 108 11.03 -3.64 -11.10
N ALA A 109 9.92 -3.37 -11.80
CA ALA A 109 8.63 -3.97 -11.50
C ALA A 109 8.67 -5.51 -11.63
N ALA A 110 9.30 -6.04 -12.68
CA ALA A 110 9.40 -7.48 -12.91
C ALA A 110 10.23 -8.16 -11.82
N GLU A 111 11.35 -7.56 -11.42
CA GLU A 111 12.19 -8.05 -10.31
C GLU A 111 11.41 -8.14 -9.00
N ILE A 112 10.60 -7.13 -8.68
CA ILE A 112 9.75 -7.13 -7.47
C ILE A 112 8.73 -8.27 -7.52
N VAL A 113 8.12 -8.54 -8.67
CA VAL A 113 7.16 -9.65 -8.84
C VAL A 113 7.84 -11.01 -8.66
N GLU A 114 9.02 -11.22 -9.23
CA GLU A 114 9.76 -12.48 -9.04
C GLU A 114 10.23 -12.66 -7.59
N MET A 115 10.66 -11.58 -6.93
CA MET A 115 10.99 -11.61 -5.51
C MET A 115 9.77 -11.98 -4.66
N ALA A 116 8.60 -11.40 -4.94
CA ALA A 116 7.37 -11.70 -4.21
C ALA A 116 6.91 -13.16 -4.36
N ARG A 117 7.27 -13.85 -5.45
CA ARG A 117 6.94 -15.27 -5.65
C ARG A 117 7.76 -16.20 -4.76
N SER A 118 8.97 -15.79 -4.37
CA SER A 118 9.88 -16.58 -3.54
C SER A 118 9.95 -16.08 -2.08
N SER A 119 9.43 -14.88 -1.80
CA SER A 119 9.31 -14.34 -0.45
C SER A 119 8.25 -15.09 0.37
N PRO A 120 8.45 -15.26 1.69
CA PRO A 120 7.36 -15.67 2.59
C PRO A 120 6.30 -14.57 2.75
N GLY A 121 6.65 -13.33 2.41
CA GLY A 121 5.74 -12.19 2.37
C GLY A 121 4.84 -12.19 1.13
N LEU A 122 3.74 -11.45 1.21
CA LEU A 122 2.80 -11.26 0.10
C LEU A 122 2.96 -9.84 -0.42
N LEU A 123 2.84 -9.67 -1.74
CA LEU A 123 2.87 -8.35 -2.37
C LEU A 123 1.48 -7.95 -2.87
N VAL A 124 1.06 -6.75 -2.51
CA VAL A 124 -0.12 -6.08 -3.08
C VAL A 124 0.27 -4.70 -3.59
N CYS A 125 -0.04 -4.40 -4.84
CA CYS A 125 0.18 -3.10 -5.45
C CYS A 125 -1.15 -2.34 -5.56
N ALA A 126 -1.15 -1.04 -5.26
CA ALA A 126 -2.26 -0.16 -5.60
C ALA A 126 -2.41 -0.06 -7.14
N PRO A 127 -3.62 0.19 -7.67
CA PRO A 127 -4.88 0.31 -6.96
C PRO A 127 -5.44 -1.05 -6.55
N HIS A 128 -5.70 -1.22 -5.25
CA HIS A 128 -6.29 -2.45 -4.70
C HIS A 128 -7.79 -2.61 -5.02
N VAL A 129 -8.38 -1.70 -5.83
CA VAL A 129 -9.79 -1.77 -6.27
C VAL A 129 -10.10 -3.06 -7.01
N ALA A 130 -9.11 -3.68 -7.65
CA ALA A 130 -9.24 -4.99 -8.26
C ALA A 130 -9.65 -6.09 -7.26
N LEU A 131 -9.34 -5.91 -5.97
CA LEU A 131 -9.71 -6.82 -4.88
C LEU A 131 -11.11 -6.54 -4.31
N SER A 132 -11.78 -5.45 -4.72
CA SER A 132 -13.11 -5.12 -4.21
C SER A 132 -14.15 -6.15 -4.63
N ASN A 133 -15.21 -6.28 -3.82
CA ASN A 133 -16.33 -7.17 -4.12
C ASN A 133 -16.93 -6.91 -5.51
N THR A 134 -16.98 -5.65 -5.96
CA THR A 134 -17.47 -5.29 -7.29
C THR A 134 -16.63 -5.92 -8.39
N TYR A 135 -15.32 -5.68 -8.40
CA TYR A 135 -14.43 -6.20 -9.44
C TYR A 135 -14.30 -7.72 -9.36
N GLN A 136 -14.25 -8.29 -8.16
CA GLN A 136 -14.22 -9.74 -7.96
C GLN A 136 -15.52 -10.42 -8.42
N THR A 137 -16.67 -9.78 -8.23
CA THR A 137 -17.97 -10.29 -8.73
C THR A 137 -18.04 -10.21 -10.24
N MET A 138 -17.65 -9.08 -10.84
CA MET A 138 -17.54 -8.96 -12.30
C MET A 138 -16.62 -10.03 -12.88
N TRP A 139 -15.44 -10.23 -12.30
CA TRP A 139 -14.49 -11.25 -12.73
C TRP A 139 -15.12 -12.64 -12.71
N ARG A 140 -15.82 -13.02 -11.62
CA ARG A 140 -16.51 -14.32 -11.51
C ARG A 140 -17.58 -14.52 -12.58
N HIS A 141 -18.46 -13.53 -12.80
CA HIS A 141 -19.53 -13.65 -13.80
C HIS A 141 -18.98 -13.77 -15.23
N ILE A 142 -17.92 -13.01 -15.54
CA ILE A 142 -17.24 -13.09 -16.84
C ILE A 142 -16.63 -14.49 -17.03
N HIS A 143 -15.91 -15.01 -16.03
CA HIS A 143 -15.23 -16.31 -16.14
C HIS A 143 -16.18 -17.51 -16.10
N ARG A 144 -17.37 -17.36 -15.50
CA ARG A 144 -18.44 -18.36 -15.56
C ARG A 144 -19.18 -18.39 -16.90
N GLY A 145 -18.99 -17.37 -17.73
CA GLY A 145 -19.67 -17.25 -19.03
C GLY A 145 -21.08 -16.67 -18.94
N ASP A 146 -21.45 -16.03 -17.83
CA ASP A 146 -22.82 -15.55 -17.58
C ASP A 146 -23.28 -14.47 -18.57
N ILE A 147 -22.34 -13.79 -19.23
CA ILE A 147 -22.60 -12.77 -20.27
C ILE A 147 -22.24 -13.25 -21.68
N GLY A 148 -21.93 -14.54 -21.85
CA GLY A 148 -21.44 -15.10 -23.10
C GLY A 148 -20.01 -14.67 -23.44
N LYS A 149 -19.69 -14.63 -24.74
CA LYS A 149 -18.36 -14.23 -25.22
C LYS A 149 -18.17 -12.72 -25.07
N VAL A 150 -17.16 -12.31 -24.30
CA VAL A 150 -16.77 -10.89 -24.20
C VAL A 150 -16.28 -10.40 -25.55
N LEU A 151 -16.96 -9.41 -26.13
CA LEU A 151 -16.58 -8.80 -27.42
C LEU A 151 -15.81 -7.49 -27.24
N MET A 152 -16.13 -6.71 -26.21
CA MET A 152 -15.57 -5.38 -25.98
C MET A 152 -15.58 -5.01 -24.51
N ALA A 153 -14.52 -4.35 -24.05
CA ALA A 153 -14.49 -3.60 -22.80
C ALA A 153 -14.13 -2.13 -23.09
N ARG A 154 -14.77 -1.19 -22.40
CA ARG A 154 -14.49 0.25 -22.54
C ARG A 154 -14.41 0.88 -21.16
N ALA A 155 -13.28 1.51 -20.87
CA ALA A 155 -13.09 2.31 -19.66
C ALA A 155 -12.85 3.77 -20.05
N ARG A 156 -13.35 4.71 -19.24
CA ARG A 156 -13.04 6.13 -19.32
C ARG A 156 -12.65 6.61 -17.94
N TYR A 157 -11.51 7.28 -17.86
CA TYR A 157 -11.01 7.92 -16.65
C TYR A 157 -10.60 9.33 -17.00
N GLY A 158 -10.96 10.31 -16.17
CA GLY A 158 -10.65 11.71 -16.40
C GLY A 158 -10.70 12.50 -15.10
N HIS A 159 -9.89 13.55 -15.03
CA HIS A 159 -9.89 14.53 -13.95
C HIS A 159 -9.79 15.93 -14.56
N ALA A 160 -10.17 16.96 -13.82
CA ALA A 160 -10.24 18.35 -14.30
C ALA A 160 -8.87 19.04 -14.50
N GLY A 161 -7.77 18.28 -14.55
CA GLY A 161 -6.40 18.78 -14.46
C GLY A 161 -5.79 18.57 -13.07
N PRO A 162 -4.45 18.61 -12.94
CA PRO A 162 -3.78 18.36 -11.66
C PRO A 162 -4.15 19.47 -10.67
N ASP A 163 -4.86 19.13 -9.60
CA ASP A 163 -5.14 20.02 -8.47
C ASP A 163 -4.11 19.83 -7.33
N TRP A 164 -3.28 18.80 -7.44
CA TRP A 164 -2.21 18.49 -6.50
C TRP A 164 -0.89 19.17 -6.90
N ARG A 165 0.01 19.31 -5.91
CA ARG A 165 1.33 19.95 -5.97
C ARG A 165 2.07 19.73 -7.31
N PRO A 166 2.96 20.66 -7.71
CA PRO A 166 3.77 20.56 -8.93
C PRO A 166 4.72 19.37 -8.81
N TRP A 167 4.22 18.19 -9.15
CA TRP A 167 5.02 16.99 -9.33
C TRP A 167 5.13 16.75 -10.83
N PHE A 168 5.84 17.69 -11.45
CA PHE A 168 6.79 17.59 -12.56
C PHE A 168 7.81 18.70 -12.36
#